data_AF-A0A6I6AG55-F1
#
_entry.id   AF-A0A6I6AG55-F1
#
_cell.length_a   1.000
_cell.length_b   1.000
_cell.length_c   1.000
_cell.angle_alpha   90.00
_cell.angle_beta   90.00
_cell.angle_gamma   90.00
#
_symmetry.space_group_name_H-M   'P 1'
#
loop_
_entity.id
_entity.type
_entity.pdbx_description
1 polymer ?
#
loop_
_entity_poly.entity_id
_entity_poly.type
_entity_poly.pdbx_seq_one_letter_code
_entity_poly.pdbx_strand_id
1 'polypeptide(L)'
;MSFIQSLELDQILNLAEAILWISIACLFLVQLRRLQQNRDLAIACSIAFALFGVSDLIEVSTRAWYQPLSLFILKAVCVITFITVYITYRKRRSGKL
;
A
#
# COMPACT_ATOMS: atom_id res chain seq x y z
N MET A 1 22.36 3.09 24.83
CA MET A 1 22.68 2.85 23.40
C MET A 1 21.65 1.98 22.68
N SER A 2 20.80 1.20 23.37
CA SER A 2 19.79 0.34 22.74
C SER A 2 18.56 1.07 22.15
N PHE A 3 18.08 2.13 22.79
CA PHE A 3 16.84 2.83 22.38
C PHE A 3 16.98 3.66 21.09
N ILE A 4 18.15 4.27 20.87
CA ILE A 4 18.43 5.01 19.62
C ILE A 4 18.51 4.05 18.43
N GLN A 5 19.10 2.87 18.66
CA GLN A 5 19.30 1.86 17.62
C GLN A 5 17.99 1.19 17.19
N SER A 6 17.02 1.02 18.09
CA SER A 6 15.66 0.60 17.72
C SER A 6 14.95 1.66 16.87
N LEU A 7 15.05 2.94 17.24
CA LEU A 7 14.43 4.03 16.47
C LEU A 7 14.97 4.16 15.04
N GLU A 8 16.28 3.91 14.84
CA GLU A 8 16.90 3.95 13.51
C GLU A 8 16.50 2.73 12.66
N LEU A 9 16.35 1.56 13.28
CA LEU A 9 15.92 0.35 12.58
C LEU A 9 14.48 0.49 12.08
N ASP A 10 13.58 1.04 12.91
CA ASP A 10 12.18 1.27 12.54
C ASP A 10 12.06 2.20 11.32
N GLN A 11 12.91 3.24 11.24
CA GLN A 11 12.94 4.15 10.08
C GLN A 11 13.41 3.46 8.81
N ILE A 12 14.45 2.65 8.88
CA ILE A 12 14.98 1.92 7.72
C ILE A 12 13.96 0.91 7.22
N LEU A 13 13.28 0.21 8.13
CA LEU A 13 12.22 -0.74 7.78
C LEU A 13 11.03 -0.03 7.13
N ASN A 14 10.52 1.04 7.73
CA ASN A 14 9.41 1.80 7.14
C ASN A 14 9.77 2.41 5.78
N LEU A 15 11.00 2.88 5.60
CA LEU A 15 11.48 3.38 4.31
C LEU A 15 11.55 2.26 3.26
N ALA A 16 12.05 1.08 3.65
CA ALA A 16 12.11 -0.08 2.78
C ALA A 16 10.70 -0.55 2.38
N GLU A 17 9.76 -0.56 3.34
CA GLU A 17 8.35 -0.86 3.09
C GLU A 17 7.73 0.16 2.13
N ALA A 18 7.92 1.46 2.37
CA ALA A 18 7.45 2.50 1.46
C ALA A 18 7.93 2.31 0.02
N ILE A 19 9.23 2.08 -0.18
CA ILE A 19 9.82 1.83 -1.50
C ILE A 19 9.20 0.58 -2.14
N LEU A 20 9.00 -0.48 -1.36
CA LEU A 20 8.38 -1.71 -1.82
C LEU A 20 6.95 -1.47 -2.29
N TRP A 21 6.12 -0.77 -1.51
CA TRP A 21 4.72 -0.49 -1.86
C TRP A 21 4.60 0.40 -3.08
N ILE A 22 5.41 1.47 -3.18
CA ILE A 22 5.44 2.35 -4.35
C ILE A 22 5.91 1.58 -5.60
N SER A 23 6.89 0.68 -5.46
CA SER A 23 7.34 -0.17 -6.56
C SER A 23 6.22 -1.08 -7.07
N ILE A 24 5.46 -1.70 -6.16
CA ILE A 24 4.29 -2.52 -6.50
C ILE A 24 3.22 -1.66 -7.21
N ALA A 25 2.94 -0.45 -6.70
CA ALA A 25 1.99 0.47 -7.35
C ALA A 25 2.40 0.79 -8.79
N CYS A 26 3.69 1.00 -9.04
CA CYS A 26 4.24 1.26 -10.37
C CYS A 26 4.12 0.03 -11.28
N LEU A 27 4.38 -1.19 -10.78
CA LEU A 27 4.17 -2.42 -11.54
C LEU A 27 2.72 -2.55 -12.00
N PHE A 28 1.74 -2.25 -11.13
CA PHE A 28 0.33 -2.25 -11.53
C PHE A 28 0.01 -1.19 -12.61
N LEU A 29 0.61 0.00 -12.56
CA LEU A 29 0.46 1.02 -13.62
C LEU A 29 1.03 0.56 -14.96
N VAL A 30 2.22 -0.06 -14.95
CA VAL A 30 2.82 -0.60 -16.18
C VAL A 30 1.97 -1.75 -16.72
N GLN A 31 1.47 -2.62 -15.84
CA GLN A 31 0.62 -3.74 -16.20
C GLN A 31 -0.77 -3.27 -16.72
N LEU A 32 -1.25 -2.09 -16.31
CA LEU A 32 -2.53 -1.52 -16.78
C LEU A 32 -2.57 -1.33 -18.30
N ARG A 33 -1.42 -1.10 -18.94
CA ARG A 33 -1.31 -1.03 -20.40
C ARG A 33 -1.56 -2.39 -21.07
N ARG A 34 -1.32 -3.50 -20.36
CA ARG A 34 -1.45 -4.87 -20.85
C ARG A 34 -2.77 -5.54 -20.43
N LEU A 35 -3.38 -5.14 -19.32
CA LEU A 35 -4.69 -5.64 -18.88
C LEU A 35 -5.81 -4.95 -19.68
N GLN A 36 -6.60 -5.72 -20.43
CA GLN A 36 -7.86 -5.25 -21.00
C GLN A 36 -9.06 -5.52 -20.08
N GLN A 37 -9.04 -6.63 -19.34
CA GLN A 37 -10.00 -6.94 -18.27
C GLN A 37 -9.44 -6.53 -16.90
N ASN A 38 -10.32 -6.14 -15.97
CA ASN A 38 -9.99 -5.77 -14.59
C ASN A 38 -9.10 -4.53 -14.42
N ARG A 39 -9.15 -3.60 -15.38
CA ARG A 39 -8.41 -2.32 -15.31
C ARG A 39 -8.82 -1.47 -14.11
N ASP A 40 -10.11 -1.47 -13.80
CA ASP A 40 -10.70 -0.85 -12.62
C ASP A 40 -10.03 -1.34 -11.32
N LEU A 41 -9.85 -2.66 -11.20
CA LEU A 41 -9.20 -3.28 -10.04
C LEU A 41 -7.70 -2.96 -9.98
N ALA A 42 -7.01 -2.96 -11.12
CA ALA A 42 -5.59 -2.62 -11.19
C ALA A 42 -5.32 -1.16 -10.82
N ILE A 43 -6.18 -0.22 -11.25
CA ILE A 43 -6.11 1.19 -10.85
C ILE A 43 -6.36 1.33 -9.35
N ALA A 44 -7.39 0.69 -8.81
CA ALA A 44 -7.68 0.72 -7.37
C ALA A 44 -6.51 0.18 -6.54
N CYS A 45 -5.91 -0.96 -6.94
CA CYS A 45 -4.71 -1.50 -6.29
C CYS A 45 -3.53 -0.54 -6.38
N SER A 46 -3.28 0.04 -7.56
CA SER A 46 -2.17 0.96 -7.74
C SER A 46 -2.30 2.19 -6.83
N ILE A 47 -3.49 2.80 -6.77
CA ILE A 47 -3.76 3.94 -5.90
C ILE A 47 -3.61 3.54 -4.43
N ALA A 48 -4.16 2.39 -4.01
CA ALA A 48 -4.07 1.92 -2.63
C ALA A 48 -2.61 1.62 -2.21
N PHE A 49 -1.82 0.97 -3.07
CA PHE A 49 -0.39 0.72 -2.79
C PHE A 49 0.43 2.01 -2.74
N ALA A 50 0.14 2.97 -3.63
CA ALA A 50 0.81 4.26 -3.60
C ALA A 50 0.48 5.04 -2.32
N LEU A 51 -0.80 5.10 -1.92
CA LEU A 51 -1.24 5.75 -0.69
C LEU A 51 -0.68 5.07 0.56
N PHE A 52 -0.60 3.74 0.57
CA PHE A 52 0.00 2.98 1.66
C PHE A 52 1.50 3.27 1.78
N GLY A 53 2.25 3.23 0.67
CA GLY A 53 3.68 3.58 0.68
C GLY A 53 3.95 5.04 1.06
N VAL A 54 3.11 5.98 0.64
CA VAL A 54 3.19 7.37 1.09
C VAL A 54 2.93 7.48 2.59
N SER A 55 2.00 6.70 3.14
CA SER A 55 1.75 6.69 4.59
C SER A 55 2.98 6.21 5.38
N ASP A 56 3.71 5.22 4.86
CA ASP A 56 4.95 4.72 5.47
C ASP A 56 6.10 5.75 5.37
N LEU A 57 6.22 6.50 4.27
CA LEU A 57 7.19 7.61 4.16
C LEU A 57 6.91 8.72 5.18
N ILE A 58 5.63 8.99 5.44
CA ILE A 58 5.24 9.99 6.44
C ILE A 58 5.63 9.49 7.84
N GLU A 59 5.48 8.19 8.14
CA GLU A 59 5.93 7.61 9.42
C GLU A 59 7.44 7.73 9.64
N VAL A 60 8.26 7.54 8.58
CA VAL A 60 9.71 7.79 8.65
C VAL A 60 9.99 9.25 9.05
N SER A 61 9.19 10.19 8.54
CA SER A 61 9.35 11.63 8.80
C SER A 61 8.83 12.07 10.17
N THR A 62 7.70 11.52 10.62
CA THR A 62 7.05 11.90 11.89
C THR A 62 7.61 11.16 13.10
N ARG A 63 8.34 10.04 12.91
CA ARG A 63 8.83 9.15 13.98
C ARG A 63 7.72 8.68 14.94
N ALA A 64 6.47 8.78 14.51
CA ALA A 64 5.30 8.51 15.33
C ALA A 64 4.28 7.71 14.52
N TRP A 65 4.12 6.44 14.89
CA TRP A 65 3.19 5.49 14.26
C TRP A 65 1.70 5.82 14.39
N TYR A 66 1.32 6.76 15.28
CA TYR A 66 -0.08 7.11 15.54
C TYR A 66 -0.44 8.58 15.30
N GLN A 67 0.55 9.43 14.99
CA GLN A 67 0.36 10.87 14.88
C GLN A 67 0.75 11.32 13.47
N PRO A 68 -0.22 11.79 12.65
CA PRO A 68 -1.65 11.94 12.90
C PRO A 68 -2.50 10.66 12.70
N LEU A 69 -3.59 10.53 13.46
CA LEU A 69 -4.61 9.44 13.35
C LEU A 69 -5.15 9.23 11.92
N SER A 70 -5.08 10.26 11.08
CA SER A 70 -5.46 10.19 9.67
C SER A 70 -4.62 9.18 8.88
N LEU A 71 -3.35 8.95 9.24
CA LEU A 71 -2.51 7.93 8.61
C LEU A 71 -3.00 6.52 8.91
N PHE A 72 -3.44 6.27 10.15
CA PHE A 72 -4.01 4.99 10.53
C PHE A 72 -5.30 4.69 9.75
N ILE A 73 -6.17 5.70 9.59
CA ILE A 73 -7.38 5.57 8.77
C ILE A 73 -7.02 5.30 7.31
N LEU A 74 -6.04 6.02 6.76
CA LEU A 74 -5.57 5.81 5.39
C LEU A 74 -5.06 4.38 5.18
N LYS A 75 -4.24 3.88 6.11
CA LYS A 75 -3.76 2.49 6.09
C LYS A 75 -4.92 1.50 6.15
N ALA A 76 -5.89 1.70 7.05
CA ALA A 76 -7.07 0.85 7.15
C ALA A 76 -7.90 0.83 5.85
N VAL A 77 -8.12 2.00 5.23
CA VAL A 77 -8.83 2.11 3.94
C VAL A 77 -8.07 1.40 2.82
N CYS A 78 -6.73 1.52 2.78
CA CYS A 78 -5.90 0.81 1.81
C CYS A 78 -6.03 -0.71 1.97
N VAL A 79 -5.96 -1.22 3.21
CA VAL A 79 -6.13 -2.66 3.50
C VAL A 79 -7.51 -3.15 3.08
N ILE A 80 -8.58 -2.42 3.39
CA ILE A 80 -9.94 -2.76 2.95
C ILE A 80 -10.03 -2.79 1.43
N THR A 81 -9.37 -1.84 0.75
CA THR A 81 -9.31 -1.79 -0.71
C THR A 81 -8.61 -3.02 -1.28
N PHE A 82 -7.47 -3.44 -0.71
CA PHE A 82 -6.77 -4.65 -1.14
C PHE A 82 -7.64 -5.91 -0.99
N ILE A 83 -8.34 -6.05 0.15
CA ILE A 83 -9.26 -7.17 0.39
C ILE A 83 -10.41 -7.16 -0.62
N THR A 84 -11.01 -5.99 -0.84
CA THR A 84 -12.13 -5.83 -1.77
C THR A 84 -11.72 -6.14 -3.21
N VAL A 85 -10.57 -5.65 -3.65
CA VAL A 85 -10.02 -5.96 -4.98
C VAL A 85 -9.73 -7.46 -5.09
N TYR A 86 -9.11 -8.07 -4.08
CA TYR A 86 -8.80 -9.50 -4.08
C TYR A 86 -10.05 -10.37 -4.18
N ILE A 87 -11.08 -10.08 -3.38
CA ILE A 87 -12.37 -10.80 -3.42
C ILE A 87 -13.03 -10.62 -4.79
N THR A 88 -13.06 -9.40 -5.32
CA THR A 88 -13.70 -9.10 -6.61
C THR A 88 -12.97 -9.79 -7.75
N TYR A 89 -11.63 -9.75 -7.75
CA TYR A 89 -10.81 -10.47 -8.73
C TYR A 89 -11.05 -11.98 -8.67
N ARG A 90 -11.09 -12.57 -7.47
CA ARG A 90 -11.38 -13.99 -7.29
C ARG A 90 -12.77 -14.37 -7.79
N LYS A 91 -13.78 -13.55 -7.50
CA LYS A 91 -15.16 -13.76 -7.99
C LYS A 91 -15.24 -13.72 -9.51
N ARG A 92 -14.61 -12.72 -10.15
CA ARG A 92 -14.54 -12.60 -11.62
C ARG A 92 -13.78 -13.77 -12.25
N ARG A 93 -12.70 -14.25 -11.63
CA ARG A 93 -11.94 -15.41 -12.12
C ARG A 93 -12.69 -16.74 -11.97
N SER A 94 -13.53 -16.88 -10.95
CA SER A 94 -14.34 -18.09 -10.71
C SER A 94 -15.62 -18.18 -11.55
N GLY A 95 -15.86 -17.24 -12.48
CA GLY A 95 -17.03 -17.26 -13.37
C GLY A 95 -18.38 -17.13 -12.65
N LYS A 96 -18.39 -16.62 -11.40
CA LYS A 96 -19.61 -16.37 -10.62
C LYS A 96 -20.22 -14.98 -10.89
N LEU A 97 -19.84 -14.34 -12.01
CA LEU A 97 -20.31 -13.06 -12.50
C LEU A 97 -20.29 -13.08 -14.02
#